data_AF-A0A1Q3D6G4-F1
#
_entry.id   AF-A0A1Q3D6G4-F1
#
_cell.length_a   1.000
_cell.length_b   1.000
_cell.length_c   1.000
_cell.angle_alpha   90.00
_cell.angle_beta   90.00
_cell.angle_gamma   90.00
#
_symmetry.space_group_name_H-M   'P 1'
#
loop_
_entity.id
_entity.type
_entity.pdbx_description
1 polymer ?
#
loop_
_entity_poly.entity_id
_entity_poly.type
_entity_poly.pdbx_seq_one_letter_code
_entity_poly.pdbx_strand_id
1 'polypeptide(L)'
;LSTRVKNKIIELEIDTLSTILNVLNDGARGWNQRTWVTSRDFDRQDCVRVLFGENADFLQRMYTRNLSLHYRFLHRAVCMHILPKAGRFDEVTHMEAYAMYHLITGRRINVPFLIINHM
;
A
#
# COMPACT_ATOMS: atom_id res chain seq x y z
N LEU A 1 13.12 8.35 8.10
CA LEU A 1 14.17 7.35 7.85
C LEU A 1 15.52 8.06 7.92
N SER A 2 16.55 7.50 8.55
CA SER A 2 17.88 8.13 8.59
C SER A 2 18.98 7.12 8.24
N THR A 3 20.02 7.59 7.56
CA THR A 3 21.23 6.82 7.25
C THR A 3 22.46 7.68 7.44
N ARG A 4 23.65 7.08 7.48
CA ARG A 4 24.92 7.78 7.67
C ARG A 4 25.89 7.43 6.54
N VAL A 5 26.37 8.44 5.82
CA VAL A 5 27.36 8.29 4.75
C VAL A 5 28.52 9.25 5.03
N LYS A 6 29.76 8.73 5.11
CA LYS A 6 30.97 9.53 5.42
C LYS A 6 30.79 10.44 6.65
N ASN A 7 30.22 9.91 7.73
CA ASN A 7 29.88 10.63 8.97
C ASN A 7 28.88 11.78 8.84
N LYS A 8 28.22 11.95 7.69
CA LYS A 8 27.07 12.84 7.53
C LYS A 8 25.78 12.05 7.69
N ILE A 9 24.86 12.57 8.49
CA ILE A 9 23.52 12.01 8.63
C ILE A 9 22.69 12.52 7.45
N ILE A 10 21.99 11.62 6.78
CA ILE A 10 21.02 11.92 5.74
C ILE A 10 19.67 11.48 6.28
N GLU A 11 18.75 12.44 6.39
CA GLU A 11 17.40 12.21 6.89
C GLU A 11 16.42 12.34 5.72
N LEU A 12 15.53 11.35 5.61
CA LEU A 12 14.41 11.36 4.70
C LEU A 12 13.13 11.45 5.52
N GLU A 13 12.56 12.65 5.53
CA GLU A 13 11.27 12.97 6.10
C GLU A 13 10.16 12.79 5.06
N ILE A 14 8.92 12.63 5.54
CA ILE A 14 7.75 12.44 4.67
C ILE A 14 7.52 13.68 3.81
N ASP A 15 7.68 14.90 4.36
CA ASP A 15 7.52 16.14 3.61
C ASP A 15 8.56 16.31 2.51
N THR A 16 9.82 15.94 2.80
CA THR A 16 10.89 15.91 1.80
C THR A 16 10.56 14.93 0.67
N LEU A 17 10.10 13.72 1.00
CA LEU A 17 9.69 12.75 -0.03
C LEU A 17 8.48 13.25 -0.83
N SER A 18 7.48 13.84 -0.18
CA SER A 18 6.30 14.42 -0.81
C SER A 18 6.68 15.48 -1.84
N THR A 19 7.65 16.33 -1.49
CA THR A 19 8.21 17.37 -2.37
C THR A 19 8.94 16.77 -3.56
N ILE A 20 9.78 15.76 -3.34
CA ILE A 20 10.52 15.06 -4.42
C ILE A 20 9.56 14.40 -5.42
N LEU A 21 8.52 13.74 -4.93
CA LEU A 21 7.54 13.04 -5.76
C LEU A 21 6.49 13.98 -6.36
N ASN A 22 6.45 15.25 -5.94
CA ASN A 22 5.42 16.23 -6.30
C ASN A 22 4.00 15.70 -6.04
N VAL A 23 3.78 15.12 -4.86
CA VAL A 23 2.48 14.63 -4.39
C VAL A 23 2.12 15.27 -3.05
N LEU A 24 0.84 15.19 -2.65
CA LEU A 24 0.39 15.71 -1.36
C LEU A 24 0.74 14.75 -0.21
N ASN A 25 1.20 15.31 0.90
CA ASN A 25 1.35 14.59 2.17
C ASN A 25 0.01 14.53 2.93
N ASP A 26 -1.03 13.98 2.30
CA ASP A 26 -2.41 13.94 2.81
C ASP A 26 -3.03 12.54 2.69
N GLY A 27 -4.16 12.33 3.38
CA GLY A 27 -4.93 11.08 3.34
C GLY A 27 -4.55 10.09 4.44
N ALA A 28 -5.14 8.90 4.35
CA ALA A 28 -4.98 7.87 5.37
C ALA A 28 -3.51 7.40 5.48
N ARG A 29 -3.03 7.29 6.73
CA ARG A 29 -1.66 6.87 7.10
C ARG A 29 -1.64 5.51 7.79
N GLY A 30 -2.36 4.53 7.22
CA GLY A 30 -2.36 3.16 7.72
C GLY A 30 -1.06 2.42 7.39
N TRP A 31 -0.48 1.74 8.38
CA TRP A 31 0.65 0.83 8.17
C TRP A 31 0.61 -0.35 9.13
N ASN A 32 0.82 -1.56 8.61
CA ASN A 32 1.09 -2.73 9.43
C ASN A 32 1.83 -3.78 8.59
N GLN A 33 2.98 -4.24 9.08
CA GLN A 33 3.83 -5.18 8.34
C GLN A 33 3.29 -6.62 8.31
N ARG A 34 2.53 -7.04 9.34
CA ARG A 34 2.17 -8.45 9.56
C ARG A 34 0.68 -8.71 9.43
N THR A 35 -0.13 -7.79 9.90
CA THR A 35 -1.59 -7.93 9.94
C THR A 35 -2.23 -6.79 9.16
N TRP A 36 -3.56 -6.76 9.14
CA TRP A 36 -4.29 -5.65 8.55
C TRP A 36 -4.07 -4.35 9.33
N VAL A 37 -4.15 -3.22 8.62
CA VAL A 37 -4.32 -1.91 9.23
C VAL A 37 -5.60 -1.91 10.07
N THR A 38 -5.51 -1.38 11.29
CA THR A 38 -6.65 -1.14 12.18
C THR A 38 -6.86 0.36 12.31
N SER A 39 -7.81 0.91 11.57
CA SER A 39 -8.25 2.29 11.70
C SER A 39 -9.77 2.37 11.57
N ARG A 40 -10.38 3.43 12.09
CA ARG A 40 -11.84 3.61 12.01
C ARG A 40 -12.33 3.78 10.58
N ASP A 41 -11.46 4.28 9.70
CA ASP A 41 -11.79 4.63 8.31
C ASP A 41 -11.48 3.50 7.32
N PHE A 42 -11.07 2.33 7.81
CA PHE A 42 -10.72 1.18 6.98
C PHE A 42 -11.46 -0.09 7.40
N ASP A 43 -12.29 -0.59 6.49
CA ASP A 43 -12.98 -1.86 6.63
C ASP A 43 -12.28 -2.92 5.77
N ARG A 44 -11.75 -3.95 6.46
CA ARG A 44 -11.00 -5.07 5.87
C ARG A 44 -11.89 -5.98 5.05
N GLN A 45 -13.13 -6.19 5.50
CA GLN A 45 -14.09 -7.06 4.84
C GLN A 45 -14.59 -6.37 3.56
N ASP A 46 -14.89 -5.08 3.62
CA ASP A 46 -15.26 -4.30 2.45
C ASP A 46 -14.12 -4.25 1.43
N CYS A 47 -12.89 -4.04 1.89
CA CYS A 47 -11.68 -4.07 1.06
C CYS A 47 -11.57 -5.35 0.23
N VAL A 48 -11.73 -6.50 0.89
CA VAL A 48 -11.63 -7.80 0.22
C VAL A 48 -12.81 -8.03 -0.73
N ARG A 49 -14.01 -7.57 -0.40
CA ARG A 49 -15.17 -7.64 -1.31
C ARG A 49 -14.98 -6.81 -2.57
N VAL A 50 -14.47 -5.59 -2.44
CA VAL A 50 -14.19 -4.71 -3.58
C VAL A 50 -13.14 -5.33 -4.51
N LEU A 51 -12.11 -5.99 -3.95
CA LEU A 51 -11.02 -6.57 -4.72
C LEU A 51 -11.34 -7.93 -5.34
N PHE A 52 -12.05 -8.80 -4.60
CA PHE A 52 -12.21 -10.22 -4.93
C PHE A 52 -13.67 -10.66 -5.10
N GLY A 53 -14.64 -9.78 -4.86
CA GLY A 53 -16.08 -10.03 -4.99
C GLY A 53 -16.80 -10.23 -3.65
N GLU A 54 -18.13 -10.06 -3.65
CA GLU A 54 -18.99 -10.04 -2.44
C GLU A 54 -18.84 -11.22 -1.48
N ASN A 55 -18.54 -12.41 -2.02
CA ASN A 55 -18.41 -13.66 -1.24
C ASN A 55 -17.02 -13.87 -0.64
N ALA A 56 -16.07 -12.96 -0.87
CA ALA A 56 -14.72 -13.09 -0.37
C ALA A 56 -14.63 -12.74 1.14
N ASP A 57 -13.76 -13.44 1.86
CA ASP A 57 -13.55 -13.28 3.31
C ASP A 57 -12.13 -12.79 3.59
N PHE A 58 -11.98 -11.80 4.47
CA PHE A 58 -10.69 -11.21 4.85
C PHE A 58 -9.73 -12.17 5.57
N LEU A 59 -10.22 -13.32 6.03
CA LEU A 59 -9.41 -14.40 6.61
C LEU A 59 -8.76 -15.30 5.54
N GLN A 60 -9.21 -15.22 4.29
CA GLN A 60 -8.67 -16.04 3.20
C GLN A 60 -7.41 -15.42 2.59
N ARG A 61 -6.55 -16.28 2.04
CA ARG A 61 -5.37 -15.82 1.30
C ARG A 61 -5.80 -15.14 0.00
N MET A 62 -5.25 -13.94 -0.23
CA MET A 62 -5.53 -13.14 -1.40
C MET A 62 -4.53 -13.46 -2.52
N TYR A 63 -5.01 -14.09 -3.59
CA TYR A 63 -4.19 -14.44 -4.75
C TYR A 63 -4.49 -13.54 -5.93
N THR A 64 -3.45 -13.07 -6.62
CA THR A 64 -3.52 -12.21 -7.80
C THR A 64 -4.33 -12.85 -8.94
N ARG A 65 -4.35 -14.19 -9.05
CA ARG A 65 -5.17 -14.91 -10.04
C ARG A 65 -6.69 -14.74 -9.83
N ASN A 66 -7.11 -14.37 -8.61
CA ASN A 66 -8.51 -14.12 -8.27
C ASN A 66 -8.93 -12.66 -8.50
N LEU A 67 -7.99 -11.78 -8.86
CA LEU A 67 -8.29 -10.39 -9.20
C LEU A 67 -8.76 -10.28 -10.66
N SER A 68 -9.63 -9.30 -10.92
CA SER A 68 -9.95 -8.87 -12.28
C SER A 68 -8.70 -8.42 -13.05
N LEU A 69 -8.75 -8.37 -14.38
CA LEU A 69 -7.60 -7.95 -15.19
C LEU A 69 -7.12 -6.52 -14.83
N HIS A 70 -8.04 -5.58 -14.64
CA HIS A 70 -7.72 -4.21 -14.26
C HIS A 70 -7.06 -4.12 -12.88
N TYR A 71 -7.52 -4.92 -11.92
CA TYR A 71 -6.94 -4.95 -10.58
C TYR A 71 -5.58 -5.64 -10.56
N ARG A 72 -5.32 -6.62 -11.43
CA ARG A 72 -3.97 -7.17 -11.61
C ARG A 72 -2.99 -6.12 -12.12
N PHE A 73 -3.42 -5.26 -13.05
CA PHE A 73 -2.57 -4.16 -13.53
C PHE A 73 -2.28 -3.16 -12.39
N LEU A 74 -3.31 -2.78 -11.64
CA LEU A 74 -3.14 -1.90 -10.47
C LEU A 74 -2.22 -2.52 -9.41
N HIS A 75 -2.38 -3.80 -9.10
CA HIS A 75 -1.52 -4.53 -8.17
C HIS A 75 -0.05 -4.43 -8.57
N ARG A 76 0.24 -4.62 -9.87
CA ARG A 76 1.61 -4.44 -10.40
C ARG A 76 2.12 -3.02 -10.22
N ALA A 77 1.31 -2.01 -10.50
CA ALA A 77 1.70 -0.62 -10.29
C ALA A 77 2.05 -0.33 -8.82
N VAL A 78 1.20 -0.80 -7.89
CA VAL A 78 1.41 -0.68 -6.44
C VAL A 78 2.70 -1.37 -6.03
N CYS A 79 2.91 -2.63 -6.43
CA CYS A 79 4.08 -3.42 -6.05
C CYS A 79 5.39 -2.99 -6.72
N MET A 80 5.35 -2.09 -7.72
CA MET A 80 6.55 -1.59 -8.39
C MET A 80 6.92 -0.18 -7.90
N HIS A 81 5.94 0.65 -7.55
CA HIS A 81 6.17 2.07 -7.29
C HIS A 81 5.86 2.52 -5.86
N ILE A 82 4.96 1.83 -5.14
CA ILE A 82 4.52 2.24 -3.80
C ILE A 82 5.05 1.28 -2.74
N LEU A 83 4.86 -0.02 -2.95
CA LEU A 83 5.31 -1.10 -2.06
C LEU A 83 6.23 -2.07 -2.84
N PRO A 84 7.44 -1.62 -3.26
CA PRO A 84 8.35 -2.44 -4.04
C PRO A 84 8.60 -3.82 -3.42
N LYS A 85 8.33 -4.90 -4.15
CA LYS A 85 8.70 -6.25 -3.72
C LYS A 85 9.49 -7.00 -4.77
N ALA A 86 10.46 -7.78 -4.31
CA ALA A 86 11.20 -8.72 -5.15
C ALA A 86 10.54 -10.12 -5.09
N GLY A 87 10.50 -10.82 -6.23
CA GLY A 87 10.04 -12.21 -6.27
C GLY A 87 8.54 -12.39 -6.51
N ARG A 88 7.81 -12.90 -5.50
CA ARG A 88 6.44 -13.45 -5.66
C ARG A 88 5.38 -12.35 -5.85
N PHE A 89 4.67 -12.40 -6.98
CA PHE A 89 3.52 -11.52 -7.29
C PHE A 89 2.20 -12.27 -7.43
N ASP A 90 2.17 -13.55 -7.09
CA ASP A 90 0.96 -14.38 -7.11
C ASP A 90 0.06 -14.13 -5.89
N GLU A 91 0.60 -13.52 -4.82
CA GLU A 91 -0.12 -13.12 -3.62
C GLU A 91 -0.22 -11.59 -3.50
N VAL A 92 -1.35 -11.16 -2.94
CA VAL A 92 -1.62 -9.77 -2.56
C VAL A 92 -1.48 -9.68 -1.04
N THR A 93 -0.58 -8.82 -0.55
CA THR A 93 -0.42 -8.60 0.90
C THR A 93 -1.51 -7.70 1.47
N HIS A 94 -1.68 -7.67 2.79
CA HIS A 94 -2.66 -6.76 3.43
C HIS A 94 -2.39 -5.29 3.10
N MET A 95 -1.12 -4.87 3.03
CA MET A 95 -0.75 -3.49 2.67
C MET A 95 -0.97 -3.19 1.18
N GLU A 96 -0.73 -4.17 0.30
CA GLU A 96 -1.06 -4.03 -1.12
C GLU A 96 -2.57 -3.90 -1.33
N ALA A 97 -3.37 -4.74 -0.68
CA ALA A 97 -4.83 -4.66 -0.71
C ALA A 97 -5.33 -3.32 -0.14
N TYR A 98 -4.78 -2.88 0.99
CA TYR A 98 -5.09 -1.58 1.60
C TYR A 98 -4.83 -0.41 0.62
N ALA A 99 -3.66 -0.40 -0.03
CA ALA A 99 -3.32 0.64 -1.01
C ALA A 99 -4.23 0.58 -2.24
N MET A 100 -4.44 -0.61 -2.80
CA MET A 100 -5.33 -0.80 -3.95
C MET A 100 -6.76 -0.37 -3.65
N TYR A 101 -7.29 -0.71 -2.46
CA TYR A 101 -8.65 -0.35 -2.06
C TYR A 101 -8.86 1.17 -2.01
N HIS A 102 -7.90 1.93 -1.46
CA HIS A 102 -7.99 3.40 -1.46
C HIS A 102 -7.98 3.97 -2.88
N LEU A 103 -7.09 3.44 -3.74
CA LEU A 103 -7.01 3.86 -5.15
C LEU A 103 -8.29 3.53 -5.93
N ILE A 104 -8.88 2.36 -5.72
CA ILE A 104 -10.12 1.92 -6.40
C ILE A 104 -11.33 2.73 -5.92
N THR A 105 -11.42 2.99 -4.62
CA THR A 105 -12.56 3.71 -4.02
C THR A 105 -12.41 5.23 -4.07
N GLY A 106 -11.31 5.75 -4.61
CA GLY A 106 -11.02 7.19 -4.67
C GLY A 106 -10.76 7.82 -3.30
N ARG A 107 -10.52 7.03 -2.25
CA ARG A 107 -10.19 7.53 -0.92
C ARG A 107 -8.74 8.02 -0.90
N ARG A 108 -8.51 9.19 -0.29
CA ARG A 108 -7.16 9.76 -0.16
C ARG A 108 -6.29 8.84 0.69
N ILE A 109 -5.11 8.51 0.18
CA ILE A 109 -4.09 7.73 0.87
C ILE A 109 -2.75 8.42 0.77
N ASN A 110 -1.97 8.35 1.84
CA ASN A 110 -0.69 9.03 1.92
C ASN A 110 0.42 8.15 1.31
N VAL A 111 0.65 8.31 0.01
CA VAL A 111 1.66 7.54 -0.74
C VAL A 111 3.09 7.73 -0.20
N PRO A 112 3.56 8.96 0.10
CA PRO A 112 4.89 9.15 0.71
C PRO A 112 5.04 8.39 2.04
N PHE A 113 4.01 8.39 2.88
CA PHE A 113 4.00 7.63 4.13
C PHE A 113 4.13 6.12 3.89
N LEU A 114 3.39 5.57 2.92
CA LEU A 114 3.51 4.14 2.57
C LEU A 114 4.92 3.79 2.10
N ILE A 115 5.50 4.59 1.20
CA ILE A 115 6.85 4.35 0.67
C ILE A 115 7.88 4.36 1.79
N ILE A 116 7.83 5.35 2.70
CA ILE A 116 8.79 5.45 3.81
C ILE A 116 8.69 4.30 4.80
N ASN A 117 7.48 3.83 5.12
CA ASN A 117 7.34 2.72 6.06
C ASN A 117 7.68 1.36 5.43
N HIS A 118 7.62 1.27 4.10
CA HIS A 118 7.99 0.06 3.35
C HIS A 118 9.51 -0.09 3.14
N MET A 119 10.26 1.01 3.15
CA MET A 119 11.73 1.05 2.99
C MET A 119 12.50 0.43 4.16
#